data_AF-A0A6V7J515-F1
#
_entry.id   AF-A0A6V7J515-F1
#
_cell.length_a   1.000
_cell.length_b   1.000
_cell.length_c   1.000
_cell.angle_alpha   90.00
_cell.angle_beta   90.00
_cell.angle_gamma   90.00
#
_symmetry.space_group_name_H-M   'P 1'
#
loop_
_entity.id
_entity.type
_entity.pdbx_description
1 polymer ?
#
loop_
_entity_poly.entity_id
_entity_poly.type
_entity_poly.pdbx_seq_one_letter_code
_entity_poly.pdbx_strand_id
1 'polypeptide(L)'
;INECEAIPGLCEGGKCINTPGSFTCECPEGQARDMETNECTDRDECQEEGVCADGRCINTVGSFYCVCNPGFIQSQDRKFCI
;
A
#
# COMPACT_ATOMS: atom_id res chain seq x y z
N ILE A 1 11.73 17.08 20.52
CA ILE A 1 11.67 17.71 19.19
C ILE A 1 10.40 17.21 18.52
N ASN A 2 9.83 17.94 17.54
CA ASN A 2 8.70 17.45 16.77
C ASN A 2 9.16 17.29 15.32
N GLU A 3 9.50 16.06 14.96
CA GLU A 3 10.04 15.67 13.68
C GLU A 3 9.04 15.94 12.56
N CYS A 4 7.74 15.81 12.84
CA CYS A 4 6.66 16.12 11.89
C CYS A 4 6.60 17.60 11.50
N GLU A 5 7.04 18.51 12.37
CA GLU A 5 7.12 19.95 12.09
C GLU A 5 8.52 20.37 11.63
N ALA A 6 9.55 19.64 12.07
CA ALA A 6 10.94 19.93 11.76
C ALA A 6 11.36 19.48 10.35
N ILE A 7 10.73 18.42 9.81
CA ILE A 7 11.06 17.84 8.51
C ILE A 7 9.84 17.92 7.59
N PRO A 8 9.79 18.89 6.67
CA PRO A 8 8.73 18.95 5.66
C PRO A 8 8.84 17.76 4.71
N GLY A 9 7.73 17.06 4.48
CA GLY A 9 7.67 15.86 3.62
C GLY A 9 7.94 14.52 4.32
N LEU A 10 8.16 14.50 5.65
CA LEU A 10 8.58 13.30 6.40
C LEU A 10 7.65 12.08 6.25
N CYS A 11 6.37 12.29 5.99
CA CYS A 11 5.38 11.23 5.74
C CYS A 11 4.53 11.61 4.54
N GLU A 12 5.14 11.90 3.39
CA GLU A 12 4.41 12.24 2.18
C GLU A 12 3.40 11.12 1.82
N GLY A 13 2.15 11.49 1.55
CA GLY A 13 1.07 10.52 1.30
C GLY A 13 0.42 9.92 2.56
N GLY A 14 0.93 10.18 3.76
CA GLY A 14 0.39 9.67 5.03
C GLY A 14 0.27 10.69 6.15
N LYS A 15 0.04 10.19 7.37
CA LYS A 15 -0.09 11.00 8.57
C LYS A 15 1.14 10.83 9.47
N CYS A 16 1.84 11.93 9.72
CA CYS A 16 2.93 11.94 10.69
C CYS A 16 2.41 12.03 12.12
N ILE A 17 2.87 11.14 12.99
CA ILE A 17 2.58 11.12 14.43
C ILE A 17 3.88 11.19 15.20
N ASN A 18 4.06 12.28 15.94
CA ASN A 18 5.22 12.43 16.82
C ASN A 18 5.06 11.56 18.07
N THR A 19 6.12 10.85 18.46
CA THR A 19 6.14 9.97 19.64
C THR A 19 7.30 10.33 20.57
N PRO A 20 7.28 9.93 21.85
CA PRO A 20 8.41 10.21 22.74
C PRO A 20 9.69 9.49 22.27
N GLY A 21 10.64 10.24 21.72
CA GLY A 21 11.94 9.75 21.25
C GLY A 21 12.01 9.35 19.78
N SER A 22 10.92 9.46 19.01
CA SER A 22 10.88 9.19 17.56
C SER A 22 9.59 9.74 16.93
N PHE A 23 9.33 9.41 15.66
CA PHE A 23 8.05 9.61 15.00
C PHE A 23 7.59 8.32 14.32
N THR A 24 6.29 8.26 14.00
CA THR A 24 5.66 7.18 13.24
C THR A 24 4.85 7.79 12.09
N CYS A 25 5.01 7.26 10.88
CA CYS A 25 4.13 7.58 9.76
C CYS A 25 3.02 6.53 9.70
N GLU A 26 1.77 6.96 9.86
CA GLU A 26 0.59 6.14 9.57
C GLU A 26 0.23 6.30 8.09
N CYS A 27 0.45 5.25 7.30
CA CYS A 27 0.07 5.21 5.90
C CYS A 27 -1.39 4.75 5.71
N PRO A 28 -2.07 5.21 4.66
CA PRO A 28 -3.40 4.71 4.28
C PRO A 28 -3.39 3.20 4.01
N GLU A 29 -4.58 2.58 4.03
CA GLU A 29 -4.73 1.17 3.63
C GLU A 29 -4.23 0.96 2.19
N GLY A 30 -3.49 -0.14 1.96
CA GLY A 30 -2.84 -0.43 0.67
C GLY A 30 -1.51 0.30 0.46
N GLN A 31 -1.04 1.09 1.42
CA GLN A 31 0.28 1.74 1.36
C GLN A 31 1.18 1.29 2.49
N ALA A 32 2.49 1.32 2.25
CA ALA A 32 3.53 0.99 3.21
C ALA A 32 4.51 2.16 3.35
N ARG A 33 5.11 2.29 4.52
CA ARG A 33 6.16 3.29 4.75
C ARG A 33 7.46 2.83 4.09
N ASP A 34 7.99 3.65 3.19
CA ASP A 34 9.33 3.48 2.66
C ASP A 34 10.36 3.74 3.79
N MET A 35 11.29 2.81 3.99
CA MET A 35 12.27 2.94 5.08
C MET A 35 13.40 3.93 4.77
N GLU A 36 13.63 4.26 3.50
CA GLU A 36 14.65 5.20 3.05
C GLU A 36 14.11 6.63 3.04
N THR A 37 12.93 6.85 2.45
CA THR A 37 12.34 8.19 2.33
C THR A 37 11.39 8.56 3.46
N ASN A 38 10.88 7.58 4.22
CA ASN A 38 9.77 7.71 5.20
C ASN A 38 8.41 8.08 4.58
N GLU A 39 8.32 8.09 3.25
CA GLU A 39 7.08 8.38 2.54
C GLU A 39 6.16 7.17 2.52
N CYS A 40 4.86 7.40 2.35
CA CYS A 40 3.89 6.33 2.14
C CYS A 40 3.85 6.01 0.65
N THR A 41 4.42 4.86 0.31
CA THR A 41 4.41 4.34 -1.05
C THR A 41 3.37 3.23 -1.17
N ASP A 42 2.83 3.10 -2.37
CA ASP A 42 1.86 2.06 -2.67
C ASP A 42 2.47 0.67 -2.47
N ARG A 43 1.80 -0.19 -1.71
CA ARG A 43 2.26 -1.56 -1.51
C ARG A 43 1.85 -2.35 -2.73
N ASP A 44 2.81 -2.75 -3.55
CA ASP A 44 2.50 -3.58 -4.72
C ASP A 44 2.13 -5.01 -4.28
N GLU A 45 0.84 -5.23 -4.01
CA GLU A 45 0.33 -6.55 -3.64
C GLU A 45 0.46 -7.56 -4.80
N CYS A 46 0.69 -7.11 -6.03
CA CYS A 46 0.96 -8.01 -7.15
C CYS A 46 2.33 -8.70 -7.07
N GLN A 47 3.24 -8.21 -6.21
CA GLN A 47 4.50 -8.91 -5.92
C GLN A 47 4.33 -10.00 -4.85
N GLU A 48 3.16 -10.12 -4.23
CA GLU A 48 2.91 -11.13 -3.21
C GLU A 48 2.54 -12.48 -3.85
N GLU A 49 3.13 -13.55 -3.33
CA GLU A 49 2.87 -14.89 -3.82
C GLU A 49 1.42 -15.32 -3.56
N GLY A 50 0.77 -15.86 -4.58
CA GLY A 50 -0.62 -16.33 -4.50
C GLY A 50 -1.67 -15.27 -4.83
N VAL A 51 -1.28 -14.03 -5.11
CA VAL A 51 -2.20 -12.98 -5.57
C VAL A 51 -2.62 -13.24 -7.02
N CYS A 52 -3.93 -13.19 -7.28
CA CYS A 52 -4.53 -13.43 -8.60
C CYS A 52 -4.13 -14.77 -9.26
N ALA A 53 -4.17 -15.90 -8.54
CA ALA A 53 -3.73 -17.22 -9.00
C ALA A 53 -4.25 -17.64 -10.41
N ASP A 54 -5.47 -17.24 -10.78
CA ASP A 54 -6.08 -17.54 -12.09
C ASP A 54 -6.33 -16.28 -12.95
N GLY A 55 -5.48 -15.27 -12.80
CA GLY A 55 -5.60 -14.02 -13.53
C GLY A 55 -4.32 -13.20 -13.59
N ARG A 56 -4.48 -11.96 -14.06
CA ARG A 56 -3.43 -10.95 -14.08
C ARG A 56 -3.70 -9.91 -13.00
N CYS A 57 -2.75 -9.72 -12.09
CA CYS A 57 -2.83 -8.65 -11.10
C CYS A 57 -2.56 -7.28 -11.73
N ILE A 58 -3.35 -6.28 -11.35
CA ILE A 58 -3.17 -4.88 -11.69
C ILE A 58 -3.08 -4.07 -10.39
N ASN A 59 -1.90 -3.54 -10.12
CA ASN A 59 -1.66 -2.69 -8.97
C ASN A 59 -2.19 -1.26 -9.21
N THR A 60 -2.76 -0.63 -8.18
CA THR A 60 -3.30 0.73 -8.22
C THR A 60 -2.96 1.45 -6.91
N VAL A 61 -2.88 2.79 -6.91
CA VAL A 61 -2.53 3.50 -5.68
C VAL A 61 -3.58 3.26 -4.58
N GLY A 62 -3.16 2.59 -3.50
CA GLY A 62 -3.95 2.19 -2.34
C GLY A 62 -4.72 0.87 -2.50
N SER A 63 -4.56 0.13 -3.61
CA SER A 63 -5.27 -1.14 -3.81
C SER A 63 -4.77 -1.94 -5.02
N PHE A 64 -5.33 -3.11 -5.24
CA PHE A 64 -5.10 -3.87 -6.48
C PHE A 64 -6.39 -4.55 -6.93
N TYR A 65 -6.41 -4.98 -8.19
CA TYR A 65 -7.47 -5.84 -8.69
C TYR A 65 -6.94 -6.88 -9.67
N CYS A 66 -7.59 -8.03 -9.70
CA CYS A 66 -7.26 -9.14 -10.58
C CYS A 66 -8.11 -9.11 -11.83
N VAL A 67 -7.50 -9.19 -13.01
CA VAL A 67 -8.19 -9.46 -14.27
C VAL A 67 -8.15 -10.97 -14.52
N CYS A 68 -9.29 -11.64 -14.34
CA CYS A 68 -9.37 -13.09 -14.43
C CYS A 68 -9.27 -13.61 -15.85
N ASN A 69 -8.67 -14.79 -16.00
CA ASN A 69 -8.61 -15.49 -17.28
C ASN A 69 -10.02 -15.91 -17.75
N PRO A 70 -10.22 -16.13 -19.07
CA PRO A 70 -11.51 -16.61 -19.57
C PRO A 70 -11.92 -17.92 -18.89
N GLY A 71 -13.14 -17.93 -18.34
CA GLY A 71 -13.67 -19.07 -17.58
C GLY A 71 -13.66 -18.88 -16.06
N PHE A 72 -13.00 -17.83 -15.56
CA PHE A 72 -12.99 -17.43 -14.16
C PHE A 72 -13.75 -16.13 -13.95
N ILE A 73 -14.25 -15.92 -12.73
CA ILE A 73 -15.05 -14.78 -12.32
C ILE A 73 -14.29 -14.00 -11.24
N GLN A 74 -14.36 -12.66 -11.26
CA GLN A 74 -13.81 -11.86 -10.16
C GLN A 74 -14.62 -12.06 -8.89
N SER A 75 -13.92 -12.24 -7.76
CA SER A 75 -14.52 -12.17 -6.42
C SER A 75 -15.15 -10.79 -6.17
N GLN A 76 -16.05 -10.68 -5.18
CA GLN A 76 -16.70 -9.41 -4.79
C GLN A 76 -15.67 -8.31 -4.48
N ASP A 77 -14.56 -8.69 -3.86
CA ASP A 77 -13.47 -7.77 -3.50
C ASP A 77 -12.52 -7.47 -4.67
N ARG A 78 -12.71 -8.13 -5.82
CA ARG A 78 -11.84 -8.08 -7.03
C ARG A 78 -10.38 -8.49 -6.81
N LYS A 79 -10.05 -9.05 -5.63
CA LYS A 79 -8.71 -9.51 -5.24
C LYS A 79 -8.40 -10.97 -5.60
N PHE A 80 -9.40 -11.72 -6.06
CA PHE A 80 -9.27 -13.13 -6.40
C PHE A 80 -10.10 -13.47 -7.63
N CYS A 81 -9.70 -14.55 -8.30
CA CYS A 81 -10.43 -15.18 -9.39
C CYS A 81 -10.98 -16.52 -8.90
N ILE A 82 -12.26 -16.79 -9.17
CA ILE A 82 -13.00 -17.97 -8.74
C ILE A 82 -13.69 -18.68 -9.91
#